data_AF-A0A0H3BV16-F1
#
_entry.id   AF-A0A0H3BV16-F1
#
_cell.length_a   1.000
_cell.length_b   1.000
_cell.length_c   1.000
_cell.angle_alpha   90.00
_cell.angle_beta   90.00
_cell.angle_gamma   90.00
#
_symmetry.space_group_name_H-M   'P 1'
#
loop_
_entity.id
_entity.type
_entity.pdbx_description
1 polymer ?
#
loop_
_entity_poly.entity_id
_entity_poly.type
_entity_poly.pdbx_seq_one_letter_code
_entity_poly.pdbx_strand_id
1 'polypeptide(L)'
;MLWIINDNIEFNPEMNRLASLSRPDLNIILTTPASRCLRLLLENAPSVVSQQTFFQKVWEEDGMVVSANTLYQNISIIRRGLRTVGENEDTLIITVPRRGFQIEPGVSIMTIRKDFAQAIEKKGETPPRMSGRWFKHYVPVLWMTGTFAVGILLGTISWQTVPDKDFYDRYTLVETTQGCHFFSRNEDIESGSRFASYKSMILKTGMDCQKYPWVYFPSSSRTPAVTALICQQPYKTRGDTGCVTLFFRGVTHG
;
A
#
# COMPACT_ATOMS: atom_id res chain seq x y z
N MET A 1 28.49 8.74 -21.21
CA MET A 1 29.53 9.80 -21.16
C MET A 1 29.06 10.87 -20.19
N LEU A 2 29.95 11.70 -19.64
CA LEU A 2 29.58 12.81 -18.76
C LEU A 2 29.95 14.13 -19.45
N TRP A 3 29.11 15.16 -19.34
CA TRP A 3 29.37 16.47 -19.94
C TRP A 3 29.54 17.53 -18.88
N ILE A 4 30.50 18.42 -19.09
CA ILE A 4 30.65 19.66 -18.34
C ILE A 4 30.27 20.79 -19.28
N ILE A 5 29.28 21.58 -18.87
CA ILE A 5 28.69 22.68 -19.62
C ILE A 5 29.04 23.98 -18.88
N ASN A 6 29.63 24.93 -19.59
CA ASN A 6 30.02 26.24 -19.09
C ASN A 6 30.89 26.17 -17.82
N ASP A 7 31.75 25.14 -17.71
CA ASP A 7 32.69 24.88 -16.61
C ASP A 7 32.07 24.82 -15.19
N ASN A 8 30.74 24.82 -15.08
CA ASN A 8 30.02 24.87 -13.82
C ASN A 8 28.88 23.83 -13.74
N ILE A 9 28.36 23.35 -14.86
CA ILE A 9 27.22 22.43 -14.88
C ILE A 9 27.68 21.05 -15.33
N GLU A 10 27.49 20.05 -14.49
CA GLU A 10 27.64 18.64 -14.82
C GLU A 10 26.33 18.09 -15.37
N PHE A 11 26.37 17.42 -16.52
CA PHE A 11 25.27 16.63 -17.06
C PHE A 11 25.64 15.15 -17.15
N ASN A 12 24.86 14.31 -16.48
CA ASN A 12 24.97 12.86 -16.51
C ASN A 12 23.71 12.24 -17.16
N PRO A 13 23.81 11.73 -18.40
CA PRO A 13 22.67 11.17 -19.13
C PRO A 13 22.14 9.87 -18.53
N GLU A 14 23.00 9.06 -17.90
CA GLU A 14 22.60 7.74 -17.36
C GLU A 14 21.71 7.90 -16.13
N MET A 15 21.95 8.95 -15.35
CA MET A 15 21.14 9.30 -14.18
C MET A 15 20.07 10.35 -14.50
N ASN A 16 19.98 10.82 -15.75
CA ASN A 16 19.18 11.97 -16.16
C ASN A 16 19.40 13.20 -15.26
N ARG A 17 20.64 13.43 -14.80
CA ARG A 17 20.93 14.40 -13.73
C ARG A 17 21.72 15.59 -14.26
N LEU A 18 21.31 16.80 -13.86
CA LEU A 18 22.13 18.00 -13.90
C LEU A 18 22.60 18.34 -12.48
N ALA A 19 23.86 18.70 -12.30
CA ALA A 19 24.41 19.12 -11.01
C ALA A 19 25.32 20.35 -11.19
N SER A 20 25.40 21.19 -10.16
CA SER A 20 26.38 22.28 -10.12
C SER A 20 27.71 21.73 -9.59
N LEU A 21 28.81 22.05 -10.27
CA LEU A 21 30.17 21.77 -9.81
C LEU A 21 30.55 22.66 -8.62
N SER A 22 30.05 23.90 -8.61
CA SER A 22 30.28 24.84 -7.50
C SER A 22 29.49 24.46 -6.25
N ARG A 23 28.25 23.96 -6.42
CA ARG A 23 27.35 23.58 -5.33
C ARG A 23 26.74 22.18 -5.57
N PRO A 24 27.41 21.09 -5.14
CA PRO A 24 26.96 19.72 -5.41
C PRO A 24 25.56 19.38 -4.85
N ASP A 25 25.08 20.14 -3.85
CA ASP A 25 23.73 20.05 -3.29
C ASP A 25 22.64 20.53 -4.26
N LEU A 26 22.99 21.42 -5.19
CA LEU A 26 22.14 21.79 -6.32
C LEU A 26 22.29 20.75 -7.41
N ASN A 27 21.30 19.87 -7.47
CA ASN A 27 21.12 18.96 -8.57
C ASN A 27 19.64 18.80 -8.90
N ILE A 28 19.35 18.47 -10.16
CA ILE A 28 18.01 18.28 -10.69
C ILE A 28 18.00 17.02 -11.53
N ILE A 29 16.94 16.23 -11.37
CA ILE A 29 16.67 15.06 -12.20
C ILE A 29 15.73 15.52 -13.33
N LEU A 30 16.20 15.42 -14.56
CA LEU A 30 15.43 15.62 -15.78
C LEU A 30 14.54 14.40 -16.05
N THR A 31 13.44 14.61 -16.77
CA THR A 31 12.68 13.49 -17.34
C THR A 31 13.55 12.78 -18.39
N THR A 32 13.33 11.49 -18.59
CA THR A 32 14.04 10.70 -19.62
C THR A 32 14.03 11.37 -21.01
N PRO A 33 12.89 11.81 -21.58
CA PRO A 33 12.89 12.51 -22.86
C PRO A 33 13.65 13.84 -22.83
N ALA A 34 13.59 14.62 -21.75
CA ALA A 34 14.36 15.86 -21.62
C ALA A 34 15.87 15.59 -21.57
N SER A 35 16.30 14.56 -20.84
CA SER A 35 17.71 14.13 -20.80
C SER A 35 18.21 13.73 -22.18
N ARG A 36 17.43 12.93 -22.94
CA ARG A 36 17.76 12.55 -24.31
C ARG A 36 17.81 13.75 -25.25
N CYS A 37 16.87 14.68 -25.15
CA CYS A 37 16.90 15.93 -25.92
C CYS A 37 18.17 16.76 -25.63
N LEU A 38 18.54 16.92 -24.36
CA LEU A 38 19.75 17.66 -23.99
C LEU A 38 21.01 16.95 -24.50
N ARG A 39 21.08 15.63 -24.37
CA ARG A 39 22.19 14.84 -24.93
C ARG A 39 22.33 15.06 -26.43
N LEU A 40 21.22 15.02 -27.17
CA LEU A 40 21.24 15.24 -28.62
C LEU A 40 21.74 16.65 -28.99
N LEU A 41 21.36 17.67 -28.21
CA LEU A 41 21.87 19.03 -28.38
C LEU A 41 23.38 19.13 -28.15
N LEU A 42 23.89 18.50 -27.09
CA LEU A 42 25.31 18.53 -26.73
C LEU A 42 26.17 17.76 -27.74
N GLU A 43 25.68 16.61 -28.24
CA GLU A 43 26.38 15.82 -29.27
C GLU A 43 26.49 16.55 -30.61
N ASN A 44 25.55 17.46 -30.91
CA ASN A 44 25.52 18.21 -32.17
C ASN A 44 25.97 19.67 -31.99
N ALA A 45 26.38 20.08 -30.80
CA ALA A 45 26.81 21.46 -30.58
C ALA A 45 28.05 21.80 -31.42
N PRO A 46 28.13 23.01 -32.02
CA PRO A 46 27.20 24.14 -31.92
C PRO A 46 26.11 24.16 -33.01
N SER A 47 25.89 23.08 -33.75
CA SER A 47 24.93 23.03 -34.87
C SER A 47 23.46 22.97 -34.43
N VAL A 48 22.56 23.39 -35.32
CA VAL A 48 21.11 23.34 -35.10
C VAL A 48 20.58 21.92 -35.25
N VAL A 49 19.95 21.41 -34.19
CA VAL A 49 19.18 20.17 -34.22
C VAL A 49 17.75 20.49 -34.62
N SER A 50 17.28 19.86 -35.69
CA SER A 50 15.93 20.07 -36.22
C SER A 50 14.86 19.40 -35.35
N GLN A 51 13.61 19.91 -35.40
CA GLN A 51 12.49 19.30 -34.68
C GLN A 51 12.25 17.84 -35.12
N GLN A 52 12.38 17.56 -36.43
CA GLN A 52 12.23 16.21 -36.96
C GLN A 52 13.28 15.26 -36.39
N THR A 53 14.52 15.71 -36.23
CA THR A 53 15.59 14.92 -35.61
C THR A 53 15.26 14.59 -34.15
N PHE A 54 14.64 15.51 -33.41
CA PHE A 54 14.17 15.22 -32.05
C PHE A 54 13.07 14.16 -32.04
N PHE A 55 12.03 14.30 -32.87
CA PHE A 55 10.95 13.32 -32.94
C PHE A 55 11.49 11.93 -33.25
N GLN A 56 12.35 11.85 -34.27
CA GLN A 56 12.97 10.59 -34.69
C GLN A 56 13.78 9.94 -33.57
N LYS A 57 14.79 10.64 -33.04
CA LYS A 57 15.79 10.05 -32.13
C LYS A 57 15.33 9.90 -30.68
N VAL A 58 14.34 10.66 -30.24
CA VAL A 58 13.92 10.64 -28.83
C VAL A 58 12.64 9.83 -28.62
N TRP A 59 11.77 9.73 -29.64
CA TRP A 59 10.46 9.09 -29.52
C TRP A 59 10.19 8.02 -30.61
N GLU A 60 10.32 8.33 -31.90
CA GLU A 60 9.88 7.42 -32.96
C GLU A 60 10.73 6.14 -33.04
N GLU A 61 12.04 6.20 -32.73
CA GLU A 61 12.90 5.02 -32.61
C GLU A 61 12.41 4.03 -31.52
N ASP A 62 11.73 4.54 -30.48
CA ASP A 62 11.10 3.74 -29.43
C ASP A 62 9.61 3.42 -29.76
N GLY A 63 9.17 3.70 -30.98
CA GLY A 63 7.79 3.46 -31.44
C GLY A 63 6.75 4.46 -30.91
N MET A 64 7.19 5.60 -30.38
CA MET A 64 6.32 6.62 -29.78
C MET A 64 6.13 7.82 -30.72
N VAL A 65 4.90 8.29 -30.87
CA VAL A 65 4.57 9.51 -31.64
C VAL A 65 4.07 10.58 -30.67
N VAL A 66 4.68 11.77 -30.70
CA VAL A 66 4.35 12.88 -29.79
C VAL A 66 4.10 14.18 -30.53
N SER A 67 3.35 15.08 -29.90
CA SER A 67 3.08 16.41 -30.44
C SER A 67 4.28 17.36 -30.29
N ALA A 68 4.34 18.41 -31.11
CA ALA A 68 5.36 19.45 -30.97
C ALA A 68 5.37 20.12 -29.60
N ASN A 69 4.21 20.27 -28.95
CA ASN A 69 4.12 20.78 -27.58
C ASN A 69 4.94 19.96 -26.59
N THR A 70 5.00 18.64 -26.79
CA THR A 70 5.81 17.73 -25.95
C THR A 70 7.30 18.06 -26.08
N LEU A 71 7.78 18.32 -27.29
CA LEU A 71 9.16 18.76 -27.52
C LEU A 71 9.43 20.09 -26.82
N TYR A 72 8.57 21.09 -27.00
CA TYR A 72 8.73 22.41 -26.36
C TYR A 72 8.72 22.33 -24.83
N GLN A 73 7.87 21.47 -24.24
CA GLN A 73 7.85 21.23 -22.80
C GLN A 73 9.19 20.65 -22.31
N ASN A 74 9.74 19.66 -23.01
CA ASN A 74 11.05 19.10 -22.67
C ASN A 74 12.17 20.14 -22.78
N ILE A 75 12.19 20.97 -23.83
CA ILE A 75 13.16 22.08 -23.96
C ILE A 75 13.00 23.08 -22.80
N SER A 76 11.77 23.39 -22.39
CA SER A 76 11.50 24.27 -21.24
C SER A 76 12.03 23.70 -19.92
N ILE A 77 11.81 22.39 -19.68
CA ILE A 77 12.34 21.67 -18.52
C ILE A 77 13.87 21.75 -18.49
N ILE A 78 14.53 21.51 -19.62
CA ILE A 78 15.98 21.58 -19.71
C ILE A 78 16.47 22.99 -19.41
N ARG A 79 15.88 24.03 -20.03
CA ARG A 79 16.27 25.43 -19.79
C ARG A 79 16.15 25.82 -18.32
N ARG A 80 15.04 25.44 -17.68
CA ARG A 80 14.83 25.70 -16.26
C ARG A 80 15.85 24.95 -15.40
N GLY A 81 16.12 23.69 -15.74
CA GLY A 81 17.15 22.88 -15.08
C GLY A 81 18.49 23.58 -15.13
N LEU A 82 18.97 23.88 -16.34
CA LEU A 82 20.25 24.55 -16.58
C LEU A 82 20.39 25.88 -15.83
N ARG A 83 19.38 26.75 -15.83
CA ARG A 83 19.41 28.01 -15.06
C ARG A 83 19.51 27.79 -13.56
N THR A 84 18.84 26.75 -13.04
CA THR A 84 18.82 26.48 -11.60
C THR A 84 20.19 25.98 -11.10
N VAL A 85 20.86 25.12 -11.86
CA VAL A 85 22.18 24.58 -11.47
C VAL A 85 23.36 25.42 -11.92
N GLY A 86 23.21 26.19 -12.99
CA GLY A 86 24.19 27.17 -13.45
C GLY A 86 24.19 28.46 -12.62
N GLU A 87 23.12 28.70 -11.85
CA GLU A 87 22.90 29.93 -11.06
C GLU A 87 23.00 31.21 -11.89
N ASN A 88 22.77 31.09 -13.19
CA ASN A 88 22.76 32.19 -14.13
C ASN A 88 21.44 32.19 -14.90
N GLU A 89 21.02 33.39 -15.32
CA GLU A 89 19.84 33.53 -16.18
C GLU A 89 20.17 33.31 -17.67
N ASP A 90 21.45 33.09 -17.96
CA ASP A 90 21.96 32.88 -19.32
C ASP A 90 21.23 31.76 -20.04
N THR A 91 20.91 32.01 -21.30
CA THR A 91 20.12 31.08 -22.10
C THR A 91 21.03 30.15 -22.90
N LEU A 92 21.48 29.08 -22.23
CA LEU A 92 22.38 28.09 -22.83
C LEU A 92 21.80 27.33 -24.03
N ILE A 93 20.46 27.30 -24.18
CA ILE A 93 19.76 26.68 -25.32
C ILE A 93 18.93 27.72 -26.03
N ILE A 94 19.31 28.05 -27.27
CA ILE A 94 18.61 29.03 -28.09
C ILE A 94 17.66 28.36 -29.08
N THR A 95 16.51 29.01 -29.31
CA THR A 95 15.57 28.59 -30.35
C THR A 95 15.95 29.26 -31.66
N VAL A 96 16.12 28.48 -32.72
CA VAL A 96 16.31 28.99 -34.08
C VAL A 96 14.98 28.88 -34.83
N PRO A 97 14.27 30.00 -35.09
CA PRO A 97 12.94 29.98 -35.68
C PRO A 97 12.88 29.14 -36.95
N ARG A 98 11.85 28.28 -37.07
CA ARG A 98 11.61 27.37 -38.21
C ARG A 98 12.71 26.32 -38.48
N ARG A 99 13.80 26.30 -37.71
CA ARG A 99 14.88 25.32 -37.87
C ARG A 99 14.93 24.33 -36.70
N GLY A 100 14.91 24.81 -35.46
CA GLY A 100 14.98 23.95 -34.29
C GLY A 100 15.68 24.60 -33.11
N PHE A 101 16.58 23.85 -32.45
CA PHE A 101 17.27 24.27 -31.24
C PHE A 101 18.76 23.99 -31.35
N GLN A 102 19.57 24.83 -30.70
CA GLN A 102 21.02 24.62 -30.60
C GLN A 102 21.51 25.08 -29.22
N ILE A 103 22.67 24.55 -28.81
CA ILE A 103 23.43 25.14 -27.71
C ILE A 103 23.97 26.51 -28.19
N GLU A 104 23.95 27.50 -27.30
CA GLU A 104 24.53 28.80 -27.59
C GLU A 104 26.02 28.65 -27.97
N PRO A 105 26.49 29.20 -29.11
CA PRO A 105 27.86 28.99 -29.59
C PRO A 105 28.98 29.43 -28.64
N GLY A 106 28.70 30.30 -27.65
CA GLY A 106 29.65 30.75 -26.64
C GLY A 106 29.84 29.81 -25.45
N VAL A 107 29.08 28.72 -25.37
CA VAL A 107 29.09 27.80 -24.23
C VAL A 107 30.22 26.77 -24.36
N SER A 108 31.11 26.72 -23.37
CA SER A 108 32.13 25.68 -23.25
C SER A 108 31.47 24.31 -23.00
N ILE A 109 31.82 23.30 -23.79
CA ILE A 109 31.33 21.91 -23.62
C ILE A 109 32.54 20.99 -23.57
N MET A 110 32.73 20.30 -22.44
CA MET A 110 33.74 19.25 -22.29
C MET A 110 33.07 17.90 -22.07
N THR A 111 33.59 16.85 -22.71
CA THR A 111 33.09 15.48 -22.54
C THR A 111 34.12 14.64 -21.79
N ILE A 112 33.72 14.06 -20.66
CA ILE A 112 34.54 13.16 -19.85
C ILE A 112 34.14 11.72 -20.17
N ARG A 113 35.09 10.93 -20.67
CA ARG A 113 34.92 9.48 -20.87
C ARG A 113 34.98 8.78 -19.50
N LYS A 114 34.03 7.88 -19.25
CA LYS A 114 33.77 7.27 -17.93
C LYS A 114 34.92 6.41 -17.40
N ASP A 115 35.87 6.08 -18.26
CA ASP A 115 37.04 5.25 -18.00
C ASP A 115 37.89 5.80 -16.82
N PHE A 116 37.84 7.13 -16.57
CA PHE A 116 38.53 7.79 -15.46
C PHE A 116 37.61 8.16 -14.27
N ALA A 117 36.29 8.26 -14.47
CA ALA A 117 35.35 8.68 -13.42
C ALA A 117 35.14 7.59 -12.35
N GLN A 118 35.17 6.32 -12.74
CA GLN A 118 34.99 5.18 -11.81
C GLN A 118 36.18 5.01 -10.83
N ALA A 119 37.37 5.50 -11.18
CA ALA A 119 38.54 5.43 -10.31
C ALA A 119 38.53 6.51 -9.21
N ILE A 120 37.84 7.64 -9.45
CA ILE A 120 37.70 8.74 -8.49
C ILE A 120 36.54 8.45 -7.51
N GLU A 121 35.43 7.90 -8.01
CA GLU A 121 34.24 7.57 -7.19
C GLU A 121 34.57 6.52 -6.11
N LYS A 122 35.42 5.53 -6.42
CA LYS A 122 35.81 4.47 -5.45
C LYS A 122 36.75 4.93 -4.33
N LYS A 123 37.44 6.07 -4.45
CA LYS A 123 38.47 6.50 -3.49
C LYS A 123 38.04 7.64 -2.57
N GLY A 124 36.94 8.32 -2.89
CA GLY A 124 36.43 9.48 -2.15
C GLY A 124 35.17 9.24 -1.31
N GLU A 125 34.64 8.02 -1.27
CA GLU A 125 33.42 7.72 -0.51
C GLU A 125 33.74 7.57 0.99
N THR A 126 33.97 8.69 1.65
CA THR A 126 33.52 8.84 3.04
C THR A 126 32.01 8.56 3.07
N PRO A 127 31.51 7.77 4.05
CA PRO A 127 30.09 7.44 4.14
C PRO A 127 29.27 8.72 4.03
N PRO A 128 28.17 8.74 3.27
CA PRO A 128 27.45 9.96 2.96
C PRO A 128 27.14 10.68 4.27
N ARG A 129 27.71 11.87 4.42
CA ARG A 129 27.39 12.78 5.52
C ARG A 129 25.97 13.27 5.23
N MET A 130 24.99 12.50 5.68
CA MET A 130 23.58 12.77 5.49
C MET A 130 23.27 14.20 5.93
N SER A 131 23.01 15.07 4.97
CA SER A 131 22.56 16.43 5.23
C SER A 131 21.23 16.35 5.98
N GLY A 132 21.13 17.09 7.09
CA GLY A 132 20.04 17.02 8.08
C GLY A 132 18.64 17.44 7.60
N ARG A 133 18.39 17.41 6.29
CA ARG A 133 17.10 17.68 5.65
C ARG A 133 16.41 16.40 5.16
N TRP A 134 17.16 15.34 4.82
CA TRP A 134 16.61 14.02 4.53
C TRP A 134 16.07 13.35 5.81
N PHE A 135 16.79 13.52 6.93
CA PHE A 135 16.32 13.08 8.26
C PHE A 135 14.97 13.72 8.64
N LYS A 136 14.73 14.99 8.30
CA LYS A 136 13.50 15.71 8.69
C LYS A 136 12.23 15.24 7.97
N HIS A 137 12.32 14.68 6.77
CA HIS A 137 11.16 14.10 6.07
C HIS A 137 11.01 12.60 6.29
N TYR A 138 12.11 11.86 6.49
CA TYR A 138 12.04 10.43 6.77
C TYR A 138 11.64 10.14 8.22
N VAL A 139 12.05 10.95 9.21
CA VAL A 139 11.64 10.76 10.62
C VAL A 139 10.12 10.75 10.81
N PRO A 140 9.32 11.72 10.32
CA PRO A 140 7.87 11.68 10.50
C PRO A 140 7.21 10.51 9.73
N VAL A 141 7.75 10.12 8.57
CA VAL A 141 7.24 8.96 7.80
C VAL A 141 7.57 7.63 8.50
N LEU A 142 8.75 7.51 9.11
CA LEU A 142 9.15 6.35 9.91
C LEU A 142 8.35 6.25 11.21
N TRP A 143 8.06 7.40 11.84
CA TRP A 143 7.17 7.46 13.00
C TRP A 143 5.74 7.07 12.65
N MET A 144 5.20 7.54 11.52
CA MET A 144 3.83 7.25 11.09
C MET A 144 3.65 5.76 10.70
N THR A 145 4.65 5.17 10.04
CA THR A 145 4.63 3.73 9.73
C THR A 145 4.84 2.87 10.98
N GLY A 146 5.71 3.30 11.90
CA GLY A 146 5.93 2.63 13.19
C GLY A 146 4.67 2.61 14.05
N THR A 147 3.96 3.73 14.20
CA THR A 147 2.71 3.79 14.99
C THR A 147 1.61 2.93 14.36
N PHE A 148 1.51 2.91 13.03
CA PHE A 148 0.56 2.06 12.33
C PHE A 148 0.85 0.56 12.55
N ALA A 149 2.11 0.15 12.46
CA ALA A 149 2.53 -1.23 12.72
C ALA A 149 2.27 -1.63 14.18
N VAL A 150 2.57 -0.75 15.14
CA VAL A 150 2.26 -0.97 16.56
C VAL A 150 0.75 -1.08 16.79
N GLY A 151 -0.05 -0.25 16.14
CA GLY A 151 -1.51 -0.32 16.20
C GLY A 151 -2.07 -1.65 15.68
N ILE A 152 -1.53 -2.15 14.56
CA ILE A 152 -1.90 -3.47 14.02
C ILE A 152 -1.47 -4.59 14.97
N LEU A 153 -0.25 -4.53 15.52
CA LEU A 153 0.24 -5.51 16.49
C LEU A 153 -0.64 -5.54 17.75
N LEU A 154 -0.97 -4.37 18.32
CA LEU A 154 -1.86 -4.28 19.46
C LEU A 154 -3.28 -4.74 19.13
N GLY A 155 -3.78 -4.44 17.93
CA GLY A 155 -5.09 -4.89 17.45
C GLY A 155 -5.18 -6.41 17.28
N THR A 156 -4.14 -7.03 16.72
CA THR A 156 -4.07 -8.49 16.56
C THR A 156 -3.91 -9.21 17.89
N ILE A 157 -3.10 -8.68 18.81
CA ILE A 157 -2.99 -9.19 20.18
C ILE A 157 -4.32 -9.04 20.92
N SER A 158 -5.00 -7.89 20.79
CA SER A 158 -6.33 -7.68 21.36
C SER A 158 -7.33 -8.69 20.79
N TRP A 159 -7.37 -8.87 19.48
CA TRP A 159 -8.24 -9.86 18.84
C TRP A 159 -7.97 -11.29 19.34
N GLN A 160 -6.70 -11.65 19.57
CA GLN A 160 -6.33 -12.96 20.09
C GLN A 160 -6.60 -13.14 21.58
N THR A 161 -6.66 -12.04 22.34
CA THR A 161 -6.81 -12.07 23.80
C THR A 161 -8.23 -11.79 24.28
N VAL A 162 -9.09 -11.20 23.44
CA VAL A 162 -10.53 -11.16 23.70
C VAL A 162 -11.05 -12.59 23.53
N PRO A 163 -11.42 -13.28 24.64
CA PRO A 163 -12.10 -14.56 24.52
C PRO A 163 -13.42 -14.29 23.81
N ASP A 164 -13.72 -15.05 22.76
CA ASP A 164 -15.06 -15.06 22.19
C ASP A 164 -16.05 -15.23 23.34
N LYS A 165 -16.92 -14.25 23.56
CA LYS A 165 -17.95 -14.36 24.60
C LYS A 165 -18.93 -15.41 24.12
N ASP A 166 -18.69 -16.67 24.49
CA ASP A 166 -19.53 -17.79 24.13
C ASP A 166 -20.93 -17.55 24.70
N PHE A 167 -21.90 -17.32 23.81
CA PHE A 167 -23.29 -17.02 24.16
C PHE A 167 -23.90 -18.10 25.09
N TYR A 168 -23.40 -19.33 25.01
CA TYR A 168 -23.86 -20.49 25.77
C TYR A 168 -23.19 -20.69 27.14
N ASP A 169 -22.20 -19.87 27.54
CA ASP A 169 -21.50 -20.01 28.83
C ASP A 169 -22.40 -19.86 30.06
N ARG A 170 -23.56 -19.22 29.90
CA ARG A 170 -24.55 -19.03 30.97
C ARG A 170 -25.58 -20.15 31.05
N TYR A 171 -25.47 -21.18 30.21
CA TYR A 171 -26.40 -22.30 30.22
C TYR A 171 -25.90 -23.36 31.18
N THR A 172 -26.70 -23.71 32.17
CA THR A 172 -26.38 -24.77 33.13
C THR A 172 -27.14 -26.03 32.78
N LEU A 173 -26.58 -27.18 33.14
CA LEU A 173 -27.26 -28.46 33.02
C LEU A 173 -28.45 -28.46 33.98
N VAL A 174 -29.67 -28.56 33.42
CA VAL A 174 -30.90 -28.58 34.21
C VAL A 174 -31.32 -30.02 34.49
N GLU A 175 -31.31 -30.88 33.48
CA GLU A 175 -31.75 -32.26 33.61
C GLU A 175 -31.11 -33.15 32.53
N THR A 176 -30.95 -34.45 32.83
CA THR A 176 -30.57 -35.47 31.86
C THR A 176 -31.70 -36.50 31.76
N THR A 177 -32.21 -36.74 30.56
CA THR A 177 -33.34 -37.67 30.34
C THR A 177 -33.13 -38.42 29.02
N GLN A 178 -33.32 -39.75 29.04
CA GLN A 178 -33.21 -40.62 27.86
C GLN A 178 -31.87 -40.47 27.09
N GLY A 179 -30.77 -40.19 27.80
CA GLY A 179 -29.44 -40.00 27.20
C GLY A 179 -29.17 -38.60 26.64
N CYS A 180 -30.16 -37.69 26.67
CA CYS A 180 -29.98 -36.28 26.32
C CYS A 180 -29.68 -35.43 27.56
N HIS A 181 -28.69 -34.54 27.44
CA HIS A 181 -28.33 -33.52 28.42
C HIS A 181 -28.96 -32.18 28.03
N PHE A 182 -29.88 -31.69 28.87
CA PHE A 182 -30.61 -30.45 28.62
C PHE A 182 -30.01 -29.28 29.38
N PHE A 183 -29.58 -28.28 28.63
CA PHE A 183 -28.98 -27.04 29.10
C PHE A 183 -29.94 -25.88 28.83
N SER A 184 -30.20 -25.09 29.86
CA SER A 184 -31.02 -23.88 29.72
C SER A 184 -30.47 -22.72 30.55
N ARG A 185 -30.74 -21.51 30.07
CA ARG A 185 -30.43 -20.26 30.79
C ARG A 185 -31.61 -19.93 31.69
N ASN A 186 -31.40 -20.05 33.00
CA ASN A 186 -32.43 -19.85 34.01
C ASN A 186 -32.59 -18.35 34.33
N GLU A 187 -33.54 -17.65 33.71
CA GLU A 187 -33.74 -16.21 33.92
C GLU A 187 -34.90 -15.84 34.85
N ASP A 188 -35.84 -16.75 35.14
CA ASP A 188 -37.08 -16.44 35.89
C ASP A 188 -37.37 -17.46 37.02
N ILE A 189 -38.08 -17.03 38.07
CA ILE A 189 -38.47 -17.85 39.24
C ILE A 189 -39.54 -18.94 38.89
N GLU A 190 -40.26 -18.78 37.78
CA GLU A 190 -41.29 -19.73 37.26
C GLU A 190 -40.76 -20.70 36.19
N SER A 191 -39.45 -20.84 36.04
CA SER A 191 -38.83 -21.55 34.92
C SER A 191 -39.06 -23.07 34.87
N GLY A 192 -39.44 -23.70 35.98
CA GLY A 192 -39.61 -25.16 36.05
C GLY A 192 -40.74 -25.71 35.16
N SER A 193 -41.90 -25.03 35.12
CA SER A 193 -43.06 -25.49 34.33
C SER A 193 -42.85 -25.31 32.82
N ARG A 194 -42.23 -24.20 32.41
CA ARG A 194 -41.95 -23.89 31.00
C ARG A 194 -40.79 -24.72 30.43
N PHE A 195 -39.77 -24.98 31.25
CA PHE A 195 -38.71 -25.92 30.89
C PHE A 195 -39.28 -27.31 30.54
N ALA A 196 -40.19 -27.83 31.37
CA ALA A 196 -40.86 -29.10 31.12
C ALA A 196 -41.69 -29.09 29.83
N SER A 197 -42.42 -27.98 29.57
CA SER A 197 -43.19 -27.80 28.34
C SER A 197 -42.31 -27.83 27.09
N TYR A 198 -41.23 -27.04 27.06
CA TYR A 198 -40.31 -26.97 25.92
C TYR A 198 -39.52 -28.27 25.73
N LYS A 199 -39.08 -28.91 26.82
CA LYS A 199 -38.46 -30.24 26.80
C LYS A 199 -39.37 -31.27 26.12
N SER A 200 -40.66 -31.29 26.48
CA SER A 200 -41.62 -32.21 25.87
C SER A 200 -41.85 -31.93 24.39
N MET A 201 -41.87 -30.65 23.98
CA MET A 201 -42.00 -30.24 22.58
C MET A 201 -40.79 -30.65 21.75
N ILE A 202 -39.59 -30.47 22.29
CA ILE A 202 -38.32 -30.87 21.67
C ILE A 202 -38.27 -32.40 21.49
N LEU A 203 -38.61 -33.19 22.51
CA LEU A 203 -38.64 -34.65 22.41
C LEU A 203 -39.69 -35.17 21.40
N LYS A 204 -40.84 -34.49 21.27
CA LYS A 204 -41.87 -34.82 20.27
C LYS A 204 -41.41 -34.69 18.82
N THR A 205 -40.30 -34.02 18.54
CA THR A 205 -39.74 -33.94 17.18
C THR A 205 -39.17 -35.27 16.68
N GLY A 206 -39.02 -36.27 17.55
CA GLY A 206 -38.43 -37.57 17.20
C GLY A 206 -36.90 -37.52 17.11
N MET A 207 -36.26 -36.59 17.81
CA MET A 207 -34.80 -36.50 17.86
C MET A 207 -34.18 -37.73 18.52
N ASP A 208 -33.06 -38.20 17.96
CA ASP A 208 -32.29 -39.32 18.50
C ASP A 208 -31.21 -38.81 19.47
N CYS A 209 -31.40 -39.08 20.76
CA CYS A 209 -30.45 -38.72 21.82
C CYS A 209 -29.11 -39.46 21.73
N GLN A 210 -29.02 -40.57 21.01
CA GLN A 210 -27.74 -41.25 20.77
C GLN A 210 -26.89 -40.50 19.74
N LYS A 211 -27.54 -39.85 18.78
CA LYS A 211 -26.87 -39.05 17.75
C LYS A 211 -26.59 -37.62 18.22
N TYR A 212 -27.54 -36.99 18.92
CA TYR A 212 -27.43 -35.62 19.41
C TYR A 212 -27.71 -35.52 20.91
N PRO A 213 -26.75 -35.91 21.77
CA PRO A 213 -26.96 -35.94 23.21
C PRO A 213 -26.95 -34.55 23.88
N TRP A 214 -26.47 -33.49 23.23
CA TRP A 214 -26.35 -32.16 23.85
C TRP A 214 -27.43 -31.22 23.34
N VAL A 215 -28.28 -30.71 24.23
CA VAL A 215 -29.43 -29.86 23.86
C VAL A 215 -29.40 -28.55 24.63
N TYR A 216 -29.37 -27.42 23.93
CA TYR A 216 -29.31 -26.06 24.49
C TYR A 216 -30.53 -25.26 24.05
N PHE A 217 -31.34 -24.76 24.98
CA PHE A 217 -32.48 -23.90 24.64
C PHE A 217 -32.75 -22.88 25.76
N PRO A 218 -33.12 -21.63 25.44
CA PRO A 218 -33.50 -20.66 26.45
C PRO A 218 -34.90 -20.97 26.99
N SER A 219 -35.09 -20.89 28.30
CA SER A 219 -36.41 -20.97 28.95
C SER A 219 -37.03 -19.59 29.20
N SER A 220 -36.65 -18.57 28.42
CA SER A 220 -37.09 -17.18 28.64
C SER A 220 -38.51 -16.92 28.14
N SER A 221 -39.19 -15.99 28.82
CA SER A 221 -40.61 -15.61 28.61
C SER A 221 -40.83 -14.55 27.51
N ARG A 222 -39.75 -14.01 26.92
CA ARG A 222 -39.81 -12.77 26.13
C ARG A 222 -40.09 -12.96 24.63
N THR A 223 -40.16 -14.21 24.14
CA THR A 223 -40.38 -14.48 22.71
C THR A 223 -41.47 -15.54 22.48
N PRO A 224 -42.35 -15.36 21.47
CA PRO A 224 -43.38 -16.35 21.09
C PRO A 224 -42.82 -17.53 20.25
N ALA A 225 -41.49 -17.65 20.20
CA ALA A 225 -40.77 -18.68 19.48
C ALA A 225 -39.68 -19.25 20.38
N VAL A 226 -39.45 -20.56 20.26
CA VAL A 226 -38.43 -21.30 21.00
C VAL A 226 -37.43 -21.86 20.00
N THR A 227 -36.15 -21.67 20.27
CA THR A 227 -35.05 -22.20 19.46
C THR A 227 -34.24 -23.16 20.32
N ALA A 228 -34.06 -24.39 19.85
CA ALA A 228 -33.22 -25.38 20.50
C ALA A 228 -32.03 -25.74 19.60
N LEU A 229 -30.81 -25.64 20.13
CA LEU A 229 -29.59 -26.08 19.48
C LEU A 229 -29.27 -27.50 19.97
N ILE A 230 -29.15 -28.46 19.06
CA ILE A 230 -28.80 -29.84 19.36
C ILE A 230 -27.44 -30.17 18.74
N CYS A 231 -26.55 -30.82 19.49
CA CYS A 231 -25.18 -31.09 19.05
C CYS A 231 -24.75 -32.53 19.34
N GLN A 232 -23.84 -33.05 18.52
CA GLN A 232 -23.24 -34.38 18.72
C GLN A 232 -22.20 -34.32 19.85
N GLN A 233 -21.49 -33.19 19.95
CA GLN A 233 -20.48 -32.92 20.96
C GLN A 233 -20.79 -31.61 21.72
N PRO A 234 -20.19 -31.38 22.91
CA PRO A 234 -20.34 -30.11 23.62
C PRO A 234 -19.92 -28.92 22.76
N TYR A 235 -20.64 -27.80 22.87
CA TYR A 235 -20.34 -26.59 22.07
C TYR A 235 -18.92 -26.03 22.29
N LYS A 236 -18.27 -26.36 23.42
CA LYS A 236 -16.89 -25.96 23.75
C LYS A 236 -15.82 -26.76 23.02
N THR A 237 -16.19 -27.81 22.31
CA THR A 237 -15.22 -28.66 21.62
C THR A 237 -14.70 -27.94 20.37
N ARG A 238 -13.39 -27.80 20.25
CA ARG A 238 -12.75 -27.07 19.15
C ARG A 238 -12.81 -27.91 17.86
N GLY A 239 -13.73 -27.60 16.96
CA GLY A 239 -13.92 -28.30 15.68
C GLY A 239 -15.37 -28.26 15.18
N ASP A 240 -15.70 -29.05 14.17
CA ASP A 240 -17.09 -29.27 13.75
C ASP A 240 -17.81 -30.15 14.78
N THR A 241 -18.65 -29.52 15.61
CA THR A 241 -19.42 -30.17 16.67
C THR A 241 -20.70 -30.83 16.15
N GLY A 242 -20.99 -30.70 14.85
CA GLY A 242 -22.15 -31.29 14.20
C GLY A 242 -23.47 -30.79 14.80
N CYS A 243 -23.62 -29.49 15.01
CA CYS A 243 -24.83 -28.93 15.62
C CYS A 243 -25.95 -28.64 14.59
N VAL A 244 -27.19 -28.84 15.01
CA VAL A 244 -28.41 -28.52 14.24
C VAL A 244 -29.32 -27.65 15.08
N THR A 245 -29.98 -26.67 14.45
CA THR A 245 -30.92 -25.77 15.12
C THR A 245 -32.36 -26.17 14.82
N LEU A 246 -33.15 -26.41 15.86
CA LEU A 246 -34.60 -26.61 15.79
C LEU A 246 -35.30 -25.31 16.14
N PHE A 247 -36.29 -24.93 15.34
CA PHE A 247 -37.03 -23.68 15.51
C PHE A 247 -38.53 -23.93 15.57
N PHE A 248 -39.15 -23.50 16.66
CA PHE A 248 -40.58 -23.67 16.92
C PHE A 248 -41.27 -22.31 16.89
N ARG A 249 -42.26 -22.13 15.99
CA ARG A 249 -43.08 -20.91 15.88
C ARG A 249 -44.42 -21.10 16.60
N GLY A 250 -44.95 -20.01 17.17
CA GLY A 250 -46.31 -19.97 17.70
C GLY A 250 -46.46 -20.67 19.05
N VAL A 251 -45.47 -20.54 19.92
CA VAL A 251 -45.50 -21.15 21.25
C VAL A 251 -46.38 -20.30 22.16
N THR A 252 -47.55 -20.82 22.53
CA THR A 252 -48.46 -20.19 23.50
C THR A 252 -47.97 -20.46 24.91
N HIS A 253 -47.68 -19.41 25.67
CA HIS A 253 -47.38 -19.49 27.10
C HIS A 253 -48.70 -19.74 27.84
N GLY A 254 -48.99 -21.01 28.12
CA GLY A 254 -50.10 -21.43 28.96
C GLY A 254 -49.75 -21.34 30.43
#